data_AF-A0A091M161-F1
#
_entry.id   AF-A0A091M161-F1
#
_cell.length_a   1.000
_cell.length_b   1.000
_cell.length_c   1.000
_cell.angle_alpha   90.00
_cell.angle_beta   90.00
_cell.angle_gamma   90.00
#
_symmetry.space_group_name_H-M   'P 1'
#
loop_
_entity.id
_entity.type
_entity.pdbx_description
1 polymer ?
#
loop_
_entity_poly.entity_id
_entity_poly.type
_entity_poly.pdbx_seq_one_letter_code
_entity_poly.pdbx_strand_id
1 'polypeptide(L)' 'VTISDNRNLTDGNVTQYLLQALSPQNVSLGKWQVEKTDNCSSIDTAALNDTHKAANWTSPDSNISSVEIR' A
#
# COMPACT_ATOMS: atom_id res chain seq x y z
N VAL A 1 -3.45 -4.23 6.64
CA VAL A 1 -3.16 -2.78 6.73
C VAL A 1 -4.48 -2.04 6.63
N THR A 2 -4.76 -1.11 7.54
CA THR A 2 -6.00 -0.31 7.55
C THR A 2 -5.64 1.17 7.49
N ILE A 3 -6.30 1.91 6.60
CA ILE A 3 -6.07 3.32 6.35
C ILE A 3 -7.13 4.14 7.10
N SER A 4 -6.67 5.05 7.95
CA SER A 4 -7.52 6.09 8.54
C SER A 4 -7.10 7.45 7.98
N ASP A 5 -7.96 8.02 7.15
CA ASP A 5 -7.77 9.37 6.60
C ASP A 5 -8.79 10.31 7.23
N ASN A 6 -8.30 11.30 7.99
CA ASN A 6 -9.09 12.30 8.68
C ASN A 6 -8.94 13.70 8.05
N ARG A 7 -8.34 13.79 6.86
CA ARG A 7 -8.20 15.05 6.15
C ARG A 7 -9.59 15.58 5.81
N ASN A 8 -9.79 16.87 6.02
CA ASN A 8 -11.03 17.55 5.65
C ASN A 8 -10.97 17.81 4.14
N LEU A 9 -11.53 16.89 3.35
CA LEU A 9 -11.42 16.85 1.88
C LEU A 9 -12.30 17.92 1.20
N THR A 10 -12.19 19.18 1.62
CA THR A 10 -12.95 20.30 1.04
C THR A 10 -12.59 20.62 -0.41
N ASP A 11 -11.43 20.12 -0.90
CA ASP A 11 -10.93 20.39 -2.26
C ASP A 11 -10.95 19.18 -3.22
N GLY A 12 -11.51 18.04 -2.82
CA GLY A 12 -11.69 16.91 -3.73
C GLY A 12 -11.84 15.56 -3.04
N ASN A 13 -12.77 14.76 -3.54
CA ASN A 13 -12.95 13.39 -3.07
C ASN A 13 -11.70 12.57 -3.39
N VAL A 14 -11.10 11.94 -2.38
CA VAL A 14 -10.11 10.88 -2.60
C VAL A 14 -10.83 9.77 -3.35
N THR A 15 -10.33 9.41 -4.52
CA THR A 15 -10.86 8.31 -5.32
C THR A 15 -10.10 7.01 -5.10
N GLN A 16 -8.83 7.12 -4.68
CA GLN A 16 -7.94 5.98 -4.53
C GLN A 16 -6.86 6.23 -3.48
N TYR A 17 -6.50 5.18 -2.75
CA TYR A 17 -5.30 5.10 -1.93
C TYR A 17 -4.29 4.15 -2.58
N LEU A 18 -3.02 4.53 -2.53
CA LEU A 18 -1.91 3.73 -3.02
C LEU A 18 -1.06 3.32 -1.82
N LEU A 19 -0.75 2.03 -1.70
CA LEU A 19 0.05 1.49 -0.62
C LEU A 19 1.27 0.74 -1.16
N GLN A 20 2.43 1.02 -0.59
CA GLN A 20 3.68 0.35 -0.89
C GLN A 20 4.21 -0.38 0.35
N ALA A 21 4.88 -1.50 0.14
CA ALA A 21 5.59 -2.23 1.18
C ALA A 21 7.06 -2.37 0.77
N LEU A 22 7.96 -1.74 1.51
CA LEU A 22 9.34 -1.53 1.08
C LEU A 22 10.36 -2.00 2.10
N SER A 23 11.49 -2.49 1.59
CA SER A 23 12.71 -2.66 2.38
C SER A 23 13.41 -1.31 2.63
N PRO A 24 14.39 -1.24 3.55
CA PRO A 24 15.24 -0.06 3.71
C PRO A 24 16.00 0.35 2.44
N GLN A 25 16.10 -0.54 1.44
CA GLN A 25 16.70 -0.27 0.12
C GLN A 25 15.67 0.17 -0.93
N ASN A 26 14.42 0.46 -0.53
CA ASN A 26 13.30 0.82 -1.42
C ASN A 26 12.96 -0.26 -2.46
N VAL A 27 13.07 -1.54 -2.09
CA VAL A 27 12.63 -2.66 -2.92
C VAL A 27 11.30 -3.18 -2.39
N SER A 28 10.37 -3.51 -3.29
CA SER A 28 9.09 -4.13 -2.91
C SER A 28 9.29 -5.40 -2.10
N LEU A 29 8.56 -5.50 -0.99
CA LEU A 29 8.56 -6.65 -0.10
C LEU A 29 7.17 -7.25 0.07
N GLY A 30 7.15 -8.58 0.17
CA GLY A 30 5.93 -9.33 0.40
C GLY A 30 4.98 -9.27 -0.78
N LYS A 31 3.71 -9.54 -0.53
CA LYS A 31 2.64 -9.52 -1.55
C LYS A 31 1.39 -8.88 -1.00
N TRP A 32 0.82 -7.97 -1.78
CA TRP A 32 -0.51 -7.42 -1.52
C TRP A 32 -1.59 -8.36 -2.05
N GLN A 33 -2.62 -8.59 -1.24
CA GLN A 33 -3.84 -9.28 -1.63
C GLN A 33 -4.93 -8.23 -1.86
N VAL A 34 -4.94 -7.67 -3.06
CA VAL A 34 -5.86 -6.62 -3.51
C VAL A 34 -6.35 -6.92 -4.92
N GLU A 35 -7.48 -6.34 -5.29
CA GLU A 35 -8.05 -6.50 -6.63
C GLU A 35 -7.21 -5.83 -7.72
N LYS A 36 -6.54 -4.74 -7.38
CA LYS A 36 -5.71 -3.96 -8.30
C LYS A 36 -4.35 -3.66 -7.70
N THR A 37 -3.32 -4.05 -8.43
CA THR A 37 -1.94 -3.61 -8.22
C THR A 37 -1.55 -2.64 -9.31
N ASP A 38 -0.74 -1.65 -8.97
CA ASP A 38 -0.13 -0.71 -9.90
C ASP A 38 1.39 -0.80 -9.80
N ASN A 39 2.08 -0.31 -10.82
CA ASN A 39 3.53 -0.24 -10.86
C ASN A 39 3.97 1.22 -10.86
N CYS A 40 4.49 1.67 -9.71
CA CYS A 40 5.07 3.00 -9.57
C CYS A 40 6.59 2.88 -9.56
N SER A 41 7.23 3.04 -10.73
CA SER A 41 8.69 2.97 -10.88
C SER A 41 9.30 1.66 -10.40
N SER A 42 8.72 0.53 -10.83
CA SER A 42 9.10 -0.83 -10.45
C SER A 42 8.80 -1.22 -9.01
N ILE A 43 8.04 -0.39 -8.28
CA ILE A 43 7.52 -0.73 -6.96
C ILE A 43 6.10 -1.26 -7.09
N ASP A 44 5.90 -2.51 -6.67
CA ASP A 44 4.58 -3.10 -6.47
C ASP A 44 3.77 -2.26 -5.46
N THR A 45 2.63 -1.77 -5.94
CA THR A 45 1.79 -0.81 -5.22
C THR A 45 0.36 -1.33 -5.20
N ALA A 46 -0.19 -1.55 -4.00
CA ALA A 46 -1.60 -1.87 -3.84
C ALA A 46 -2.46 -0.63 -4.10
N ALA A 47 -3.49 -0.80 -4.91
CA ALA A 47 -4.40 0.26 -5.30
C ALA A 47 -5.78 -0.03 -4.68
N LEU A 48 -6.17 0.77 -3.69
CA LEU A 48 -7.45 0.64 -3.00
C LEU A 48 -8.39 1.77 -3.40
N ASN A 49 -9.64 1.45 -3.73
CA ASN A 49 -10.66 2.48 -3.91
C ASN A 49 -10.97 3.17 -2.58
N ASP A 50 -11.50 4.38 -2.62
CA ASP A 50 -11.92 5.18 -1.46
C ASP A 50 -12.84 4.44 -0.45
N THR A 51 -13.68 3.56 -0.97
CA THR A 51 -14.59 2.67 -0.24
C THR A 51 -13.85 1.52 0.47
N HIS A 52 -12.68 1.13 -0.03
CA HIS A 52 -11.86 0.05 0.52
C HIS A 52 -10.71 0.64 1.33
N LYS A 53 -10.91 0.77 2.64
CA LYS A 53 -9.89 1.32 3.55
C LYS A 53 -8.94 0.27 4.15
N ALA A 54 -8.96 -0.96 3.65
CA ALA A 54 -8.13 -2.03 4.17
C ALA A 54 -7.58 -2.92 3.05
N ALA A 55 -6.33 -3.33 3.19
CA ALA A 55 -5.67 -4.30 2.32
C ALA A 55 -4.93 -5.34 3.15
N ASN A 56 -4.94 -6.58 2.68
CA ASN A 56 -4.14 -7.65 3.25
C ASN A 56 -2.75 -7.64 2.61
N TRP A 57 -1.72 -7.75 3.44
CA TRP A 57 -0.34 -7.88 3.02
C TRP A 57 0.27 -9.09 3.68
N THR A 58 0.96 -9.91 2.90
CA THR A 58 1.68 -11.09 3.39
C THR A 58 3.17 -10.82 3.35
N SER A 59 3.86 -11.00 4.47
CA SER A 59 5.31 -10.90 4.54
C SER A 59 5.99 -11.93 3.62
N PRO A 60 7.16 -11.62 3.05
CA PRO A 60 7.92 -12.60 2.29
C PRO A 60 8.41 -13.73 3.21
N ASP A 61 8.71 -14.90 2.64
CA ASP A 61 9.23 -16.08 3.36
C ASP A 61 10.70 -15.92 3.82
N SER A 62 11.29 -14.74 3.65
CA SER A 62 12.68 -14.43 4.02
C SER A 62 12.77 -13.70 5.36
N ASN A 63 13.93 -13.81 6.02
CA ASN A 63 14.23 -13.04 7.22
C ASN A 63 14.38 -11.55 6.89
N ILE A 64 13.28 -10.82 6.93
CA ILE A 64 13.28 -9.36 6.83
C ILE A 64 13.47 -8.74 8.21
N SER A 65 14.36 -7.76 8.31
CA SER A 65 14.59 -7.01 9.56
C SER A 65 13.47 -6.00 9.84
N SER A 66 12.93 -5.41 8.78
CA SER A 66 11.90 -4.37 8.85
C SER A 66 11.19 -4.22 7.50
N VAL A 67 9.99 -3.65 7.54
CA VAL A 67 9.22 -3.23 6.37
C VAL A 67 8.64 -1.84 6.63
N GLU A 68 8.73 -0.96 5.65
CA GLU A 68 8.02 0.33 5.65
C GLU A 68 6.74 0.19 4.83
N ILE A 69 5.61 0.57 5.43
CA ILE A 69 4.32 0.69 4.75
C ILE A 69 4.01 2.18 4.61
N ARG A 70 3.82 2.65 3.37
CA ARG A 70 3.50 4.04 3.05
C ARG A 70 2.47 4.18 1.95
#